data_AF-A0A8S2XEU4-F1
#
_entry.id   AF-A0A8S2XEU4-F1
#
_cell.length_a   1.000
_cell.length_b   1.000
_cell.length_c   1.000
_cell.angle_alpha   90.00
_cell.angle_beta   90.00
_cell.angle_gamma   90.00
#
_symmetry.space_group_name_H-M   'P 1'
#
loop_
_entity.id
_entity.type
_entity.pdbx_description
1 polymer ?
#
loop_
_entity_poly.entity_id
_entity_poly.type
_entity_poly.pdbx_seq_one_letter_code
_entity_poly.pdbx_strand_id
1 'polypeptide(L)'
;VTFNYNATVHSTTKQSPFEMVFGRSPKLIFDYQPEVVSLEQYPEHITKLKQYISSLENEAKKNIIKNQQQSKNRYDLHRSNPVYNLGDLVLVKTTNSRQKFDVRHDGLFKIAQRMADKTYMVQHIKKPTLTKQVTVDFHTNI
;
A
#
# COMPACT_ATOMS: atom_id res chain seq x y z
N VAL A 1 -2.66 -3.37 23.61
CA VAL A 1 -2.08 -2.64 22.45
C VAL A 1 -3.15 -1.97 21.57
N THR A 2 -4.37 -2.50 21.49
CA THR A 2 -5.46 -2.00 20.63
C THR A 2 -5.84 -0.53 20.86
N PHE A 3 -5.90 -0.07 22.12
CA PHE A 3 -6.29 1.30 22.44
C PHE A 3 -5.34 2.34 21.81
N ASN A 4 -4.03 2.17 21.96
CA ASN A 4 -3.04 3.11 21.42
C ASN A 4 -3.13 3.21 19.90
N TYR A 5 -3.34 2.09 19.20
CA TYR A 5 -3.52 2.10 17.74
C TYR A 5 -4.75 2.89 17.31
N ASN A 6 -5.86 2.78 18.06
CA ASN A 6 -7.10 3.50 17.74
C ASN A 6 -7.08 4.97 18.15
N ALA A 7 -6.32 5.32 19.20
CA ALA A 7 -6.25 6.66 19.75
C ALA A 7 -5.15 7.53 19.12
N THR A 8 -4.13 6.92 18.50
CA THR A 8 -3.01 7.65 17.92
C THR A 8 -3.37 8.18 16.53
N VAL A 9 -2.93 9.41 16.25
CA VAL A 9 -3.05 10.01 14.92
C VAL A 9 -2.23 9.22 13.90
N HIS A 10 -2.88 8.73 12.85
CA HIS A 10 -2.18 7.99 11.80
C HIS A 10 -1.53 8.95 10.79
N SER A 11 -0.29 8.65 10.38
CA SER A 11 0.52 9.56 9.55
C SER A 11 -0.08 9.85 8.18
N THR A 12 -0.85 8.91 7.61
CA THR A 12 -1.50 9.03 6.30
C THR A 12 -2.80 9.82 6.36
N THR A 13 -3.67 9.56 7.35
CA THR A 13 -4.99 10.22 7.45
C THR A 13 -4.90 11.55 8.17
N LYS A 14 -3.86 11.74 9.01
CA LYS A 14 -3.69 12.86 9.96
C LYS A 14 -4.76 12.91 11.05
N GLN A 15 -5.49 11.81 11.24
CA GLN A 15 -6.55 11.65 12.23
C GLN A 15 -6.43 10.28 12.89
N SER A 16 -6.99 10.12 14.09
CA SER A 16 -7.05 8.81 14.76
C SER A 16 -8.25 7.98 14.27
N PRO A 17 -8.15 6.64 14.19
CA PRO A 17 -9.30 5.80 13.87
C PRO A 17 -10.51 6.03 14.79
N PHE A 18 -10.26 6.27 16.08
CA PHE A 18 -11.32 6.55 17.05
C PHE A 18 -12.07 7.85 16.71
N GLU A 19 -11.34 8.91 16.41
CA GLU A 19 -11.93 10.21 16.06
C GLU A 19 -12.72 10.17 14.75
N MET A 20 -12.25 9.42 13.75
CA MET A 20 -13.00 9.22 12.50
C MET A 20 -14.35 8.53 12.72
N VAL A 21 -14.44 7.61 13.69
CA VAL A 21 -15.68 6.86 13.97
C VAL A 21 -16.62 7.64 14.89
N PHE A 22 -16.07 8.26 15.93
CA PHE A 22 -16.87 8.86 17.01
C PHE A 22 -16.95 10.38 16.96
N GLY A 23 -16.22 11.04 16.06
CA GLY A 23 -16.17 12.49 15.94
C GLY A 23 -15.59 13.20 17.17
N ARG A 24 -14.79 12.49 17.99
CA ARG A 24 -14.14 13.03 19.19
C ARG A 24 -12.92 12.20 19.56
N SER A 25 -12.01 12.75 20.36
CA SER A 25 -10.93 11.98 20.97
C SER A 25 -11.47 10.99 22.02
N PRO A 26 -10.75 9.86 22.25
CA PRO A 26 -11.06 8.95 23.34
C PRO A 26 -10.87 9.68 24.68
N LYS A 27 -11.80 9.46 25.61
CA LYS A 27 -11.71 9.98 26.98
C LYS A 27 -11.06 8.92 27.86
N LEU A 28 -9.97 9.28 28.53
CA LEU A 28 -9.27 8.46 29.51
C LEU A 28 -9.78 8.72 30.92
N ILE A 29 -9.59 7.74 31.80
CA ILE A 29 -9.98 7.83 33.22
C ILE A 29 -9.22 8.96 33.93
N PHE A 30 -8.00 9.28 33.47
CA PHE A 30 -7.17 10.34 34.00
C PHE A 30 -7.36 11.69 33.28
N ASP A 31 -8.22 11.78 32.27
CA ASP A 31 -8.49 13.05 31.60
C ASP A 31 -9.38 13.92 32.50
N TYR A 32 -8.93 15.15 32.78
CA TYR A 32 -9.69 16.14 33.53
C TYR A 32 -11.08 16.35 32.91
N GLN A 33 -12.14 15.99 33.63
CA GLN A 33 -13.51 16.33 33.26
C GLN A 33 -13.84 17.68 33.92
N PRO A 34 -14.16 18.74 33.16
CA PRO A 34 -14.73 19.93 33.76
C PRO A 34 -16.05 19.59 34.46
N GLU A 35 -16.37 20.34 35.51
CA GLU A 35 -17.60 20.20 36.29
C GLU A 35 -18.82 20.23 35.35
N VAL A 36 -19.77 19.32 35.57
CA VAL A 36 -20.90 19.09 34.66
C VAL A 36 -21.81 20.32 34.66
N VAL A 37 -21.54 21.27 33.78
CA VAL A 37 -22.49 22.34 33.44
C VAL A 37 -23.67 21.66 32.77
N SER A 38 -24.88 21.89 33.29
CA SER A 38 -26.12 21.32 32.76
C SER A 38 -26.18 21.55 31.25
N LEU A 39 -26.07 20.46 30.49
CA LEU A 39 -26.20 20.51 29.04
C LEU A 39 -27.67 20.76 28.71
N GLU A 40 -28.01 22.00 28.39
CA GLU A 40 -29.20 22.25 27.58
C GLU A 40 -29.13 21.32 26.36
N GLN A 41 -30.20 20.57 26.10
CA GLN A 41 -30.29 19.73 24.91
C GLN A 41 -30.24 20.64 23.68
N TYR A 42 -29.06 20.83 23.11
CA TYR A 42 -28.88 21.57 21.86
C TYR A 42 -29.39 20.71 20.70
N PRO A 43 -30.55 21.03 20.10
CA PRO A 43 -31.11 20.25 18.99
C PRO A 43 -30.16 20.21 17.78
N GLU A 44 -29.30 21.22 17.62
CA GLU A 44 -28.33 21.29 16.53
C GLU A 44 -27.06 20.43 16.73
N HIS A 45 -26.82 19.89 17.93
CA HIS A 45 -25.58 19.20 18.26
C HIS A 45 -25.33 17.99 17.35
N ILE A 46 -26.38 17.18 17.11
CA ILE A 46 -26.30 16.00 16.25
C ILE A 46 -25.95 16.39 14.81
N THR A 47 -26.51 17.49 14.31
CA THR A 47 -26.26 18.00 12.97
C THR A 47 -24.81 18.46 12.83
N LYS A 48 -24.30 19.22 13.81
CA LYS A 48 -22.90 19.68 13.84
C LYS A 48 -21.93 18.50 13.91
N LEU A 49 -22.22 17.49 14.73
CA LEU A 49 -21.41 16.27 14.83
C LEU A 49 -21.35 15.51 13.50
N LYS A 50 -22.49 15.34 12.82
CA LYS A 50 -22.54 14.69 11.50
C LYS A 50 -21.73 15.45 10.45
N GLN A 51 -21.84 16.78 10.42
CA GLN A 51 -21.05 17.63 9.53
C GLN A 51 -19.55 17.50 9.82
N TYR A 52 -19.17 17.48 11.11
CA TYR A 52 -17.80 17.29 11.52
C TYR A 52 -17.23 15.94 11.09
N ILE A 53 -17.92 14.83 11.35
CA ILE A 53 -17.49 13.50 10.91
C ILE A 53 -17.35 13.44 9.38
N SER A 54 -18.32 13.98 8.64
CA SER A 54 -18.23 14.08 7.17
C SER A 54 -17.02 14.89 6.71
N SER A 55 -16.69 15.99 7.41
CA SER A 55 -15.49 16.77 7.13
C SER A 55 -14.21 15.98 7.37
N LEU A 56 -14.14 15.22 8.46
CA LEU A 56 -13.00 14.36 8.80
C LEU A 56 -12.78 13.30 7.71
N GLU A 57 -13.84 12.61 7.29
CA GLU A 57 -13.76 11.60 6.22
C GLU A 57 -13.26 12.19 4.90
N ASN A 58 -13.75 13.37 4.53
CA ASN A 58 -13.35 14.04 3.30
C ASN A 58 -11.87 14.46 3.34
N GLU A 59 -11.40 14.95 4.48
CA GLU A 59 -10.00 15.29 4.68
C GLU A 59 -9.10 14.03 4.66
N ALA A 60 -9.51 12.96 5.35
CA ALA A 60 -8.80 11.69 5.35
C ALA A 60 -8.65 11.13 3.92
N LYS A 61 -9.72 11.17 3.11
CA LYS A 61 -9.67 10.76 1.69
C LYS A 61 -8.66 11.59 0.89
N LYS A 62 -8.67 12.92 1.03
CA LYS A 62 -7.70 13.81 0.36
C LYS A 62 -6.27 13.47 0.78
N ASN A 63 -6.03 13.27 2.07
CA ASN A 63 -4.72 12.94 2.60
C ASN A 63 -4.22 11.57 2.13
N ILE A 64 -5.09 10.57 2.07
CA ILE A 64 -4.77 9.24 1.53
C ILE A 64 -4.33 9.35 0.07
N ILE A 65 -5.12 10.01 -0.78
CA ILE A 65 -4.80 10.17 -2.21
C ILE A 65 -3.45 10.89 -2.38
N LYS A 66 -3.23 11.97 -1.63
CA LYS A 66 -1.97 12.72 -1.65
C LYS A 66 -0.78 11.83 -1.26
N ASN A 67 -0.88 11.10 -0.15
CA ASN A 67 0.19 10.22 0.33
C ASN A 67 0.45 9.05 -0.62
N GLN A 68 -0.60 8.49 -1.23
CA GLN A 68 -0.47 7.45 -2.27
C GLN A 68 0.30 7.99 -3.47
N GLN A 69 -0.04 9.18 -3.96
CA GLN A 69 0.67 9.81 -5.08
C GLN A 69 2.13 10.11 -4.73
N GLN A 70 2.41 10.65 -3.55
CA GLN A 70 3.78 10.92 -3.10
C GLN A 70 4.60 9.63 -2.98
N SER A 71 4.00 8.58 -2.42
CA SER A 71 4.64 7.27 -2.29
C SER A 71 4.91 6.64 -3.64
N LYS A 72 3.97 6.76 -4.59
CA LYS A 72 4.15 6.35 -5.98
C LYS A 72 5.31 7.11 -6.63
N ASN A 73 5.32 8.44 -6.58
CA ASN A 73 6.38 9.25 -7.17
C ASN A 73 7.76 8.89 -6.61
N ARG A 74 7.87 8.72 -5.28
CA ARG A 74 9.13 8.30 -4.63
C ARG A 74 9.55 6.90 -5.07
N TYR A 75 8.59 5.98 -5.17
CA TYR A 75 8.85 4.62 -5.63
C TYR A 75 9.30 4.59 -7.10
N ASP A 76 8.63 5.34 -7.96
CA ASP A 76 8.93 5.43 -9.39
C ASP A 76 10.28 6.11 -9.65
N LEU A 77 10.71 7.08 -8.82
CA LEU A 77 12.00 7.78 -8.95
C LEU A 77 13.21 6.83 -8.93
N HIS A 78 13.17 5.80 -8.09
CA HIS A 78 14.27 4.85 -7.92
C HIS A 78 14.04 3.54 -8.68
N ARG A 79 12.99 3.45 -9.49
CA ARG A 79 12.63 2.24 -10.22
C ARG A 79 13.10 2.32 -11.66
N SER A 80 14.00 1.42 -12.04
CA SER A 80 14.26 1.15 -13.45
C SER A 80 13.07 0.41 -14.05
N ASN A 81 12.61 0.83 -15.23
CA ASN A 81 11.52 0.17 -15.98
C ASN A 81 12.04 -0.32 -17.34
N PRO A 82 12.98 -1.29 -17.36
CA PRO A 82 13.48 -1.86 -18.60
C PRO A 82 12.33 -2.53 -19.38
N VAL A 83 12.30 -2.25 -20.67
CA VAL A 83 11.40 -2.89 -21.63
C VAL A 83 12.22 -3.91 -22.39
N TYR A 84 11.75 -5.15 -22.42
CA TYR A 84 12.39 -6.21 -23.18
C TYR A 84 11.66 -6.45 -24.50
N ASN A 85 12.44 -6.78 -25.52
CA ASN A 85 11.96 -7.06 -26.87
C ASN A 85 11.76 -8.56 -27.09
N LEU A 86 11.00 -8.88 -28.13
CA LEU A 86 10.85 -10.27 -28.56
C LEU A 86 12.22 -10.83 -28.98
N GLY A 87 12.53 -12.00 -28.46
CA GLY A 87 13.78 -12.69 -28.74
C GLY A 87 14.95 -12.36 -27.82
N ASP A 88 14.80 -11.41 -26.90
CA ASP A 88 15.81 -11.15 -25.86
C ASP A 88 16.02 -12.37 -24.97
N LEU A 89 17.25 -12.54 -24.50
CA LEU A 89 17.64 -13.58 -23.57
C LEU A 89 17.57 -13.07 -22.13
N VAL A 90 16.80 -13.76 -21.31
CA VAL A 90 16.54 -13.40 -19.90
C VAL A 90 16.73 -14.60 -18.98
N LEU A 91 17.11 -14.32 -17.74
CA LEU A 91 17.14 -15.29 -16.65
C LEU A 91 15.87 -15.13 -15.82
N VAL A 92 15.26 -16.25 -15.39
CA VAL A 92 14.01 -16.22 -14.61
C VAL A 92 14.31 -16.47 -13.14
N LYS A 93 13.85 -15.60 -12.25
CA LYS A 93 14.06 -15.78 -10.80
C LYS A 93 13.41 -17.08 -10.31
N THR A 94 14.17 -17.88 -9.56
CA THR A 94 13.70 -19.11 -8.90
C THR A 94 12.87 -18.73 -7.68
N THR A 95 11.60 -19.17 -7.63
CA THR A 95 10.70 -18.92 -6.48
C THR A 95 10.90 -19.93 -5.35
N ASN A 96 11.38 -21.13 -5.67
CA ASN A 96 11.53 -22.25 -4.74
C ASN A 96 12.98 -22.48 -4.28
N SER A 97 13.67 -21.43 -3.84
CA SER A 97 14.99 -21.55 -3.20
C SER A 97 14.81 -22.16 -1.81
N ARG A 98 15.35 -23.36 -1.56
CA ARG A 98 15.13 -24.10 -0.30
C ARG A 98 16.28 -23.94 0.68
N GLN A 99 17.50 -23.72 0.18
CA GLN A 99 18.71 -23.65 0.97
C GLN A 99 19.48 -22.35 0.77
N LYS A 100 20.33 -22.02 1.74
CA LYS A 100 21.31 -20.95 1.62
C LYS A 100 22.28 -21.34 0.50
N PHE A 101 22.49 -20.44 -0.47
CA PHE A 101 23.32 -20.64 -1.68
C PHE A 101 22.68 -21.44 -2.83
N ASP A 102 21.38 -21.73 -2.79
CA ASP A 102 20.67 -22.24 -3.96
C ASP A 102 20.69 -21.23 -5.12
N VAL A 103 20.58 -21.76 -6.35
CA VAL A 103 20.57 -20.97 -7.58
C VAL A 103 19.33 -20.06 -7.60
N ARG A 104 19.58 -18.75 -7.53
CA ARG A 104 18.51 -17.74 -7.48
C ARG A 104 17.82 -17.50 -8.80
N HIS A 105 18.46 -17.82 -9.92
CA HIS A 105 17.97 -17.55 -11.27
C HIS A 105 18.08 -18.82 -12.12
N ASP A 106 16.95 -19.29 -12.61
CA ASP A 106 16.81 -20.43 -13.49
C ASP A 106 17.08 -20.01 -14.94
N GLY A 107 17.91 -20.80 -15.63
CA GLY A 107 18.04 -20.96 -17.08
C GLY A 107 18.12 -19.72 -17.99
N LEU A 108 18.66 -19.90 -19.19
CA LEU A 108 18.51 -18.91 -20.26
C LEU A 108 17.18 -19.15 -20.98
N PHE A 109 16.29 -18.16 -20.90
CA PHE A 109 15.01 -18.15 -21.59
C PHE A 109 15.01 -17.06 -22.66
N LYS A 110 14.31 -17.32 -23.76
CA LYS A 110 14.04 -16.37 -24.82
C LYS A 110 12.63 -15.81 -24.67
N ILE A 111 12.45 -14.50 -24.81
CA ILE A 111 11.11 -13.91 -24.80
C ILE A 111 10.38 -14.29 -26.09
N ALA A 112 9.29 -15.05 -25.94
CA ALA A 112 8.49 -15.54 -27.06
C ALA A 112 7.34 -14.60 -27.39
N GLN A 113 6.70 -14.02 -26.36
CA GLN A 113 5.56 -13.12 -26.53
C GLN A 113 5.46 -12.12 -25.38
N ARG A 114 5.02 -10.90 -25.68
CA ARG A 114 4.60 -9.92 -24.68
C ARG A 114 3.10 -10.06 -24.46
N MET A 115 2.70 -10.42 -23.23
CA MET A 115 1.30 -10.62 -22.85
C MET A 115 0.67 -9.33 -22.31
N ALA A 116 1.43 -8.56 -21.51
CA ALA A 116 1.02 -7.27 -20.96
C ALA A 116 2.23 -6.33 -20.88
N ASP A 117 2.04 -5.13 -20.32
CA ASP A 117 3.09 -4.11 -20.25
C ASP A 117 4.38 -4.63 -19.58
N LYS A 118 4.25 -5.42 -18.50
CA LYS A 118 5.36 -6.00 -17.71
C LYS A 118 5.34 -7.53 -17.65
N THR A 119 4.51 -8.18 -18.45
CA THR A 119 4.29 -9.62 -18.37
C THR A 119 4.63 -10.26 -19.70
N TYR A 120 5.53 -11.24 -19.65
CA TYR A 120 6.12 -11.87 -20.82
C TYR A 120 5.96 -13.38 -20.72
N MET A 121 5.75 -14.02 -21.86
CA MET A 121 5.89 -15.46 -22.01
C MET A 121 7.30 -15.76 -22.50
N VAL A 122 8.01 -16.58 -21.74
CA VAL A 122 9.41 -16.92 -22.00
C VAL A 122 9.55 -18.42 -22.25
N GLN A 123 10.46 -18.80 -23.15
CA GLN A 123 10.69 -20.17 -23.58
C GLN A 123 12.15 -20.57 -23.34
N HIS A 124 12.39 -21.73 -22.73
CA HIS A 124 13.75 -22.17 -22.43
C HIS A 124 14.50 -22.59 -23.70
N ILE A 125 15.72 -22.09 -23.89
CA ILE A 125 16.49 -22.31 -25.13
C ILE A 125 16.77 -23.80 -25.38
N LYS A 126 17.16 -24.55 -24.34
CA LYS A 126 17.52 -25.98 -24.49
C LYS A 126 16.33 -26.92 -24.38
N LYS A 127 15.18 -26.44 -23.90
CA LYS A 127 13.99 -27.26 -23.62
C LYS A 127 12.77 -26.51 -24.16
N PRO A 128 12.48 -26.60 -25.46
CA PRO A 128 11.47 -25.75 -26.10
C PRO A 128 10.05 -25.99 -25.57
N THR A 129 9.78 -27.15 -24.97
CA THR A 129 8.51 -27.46 -24.28
C THR A 129 8.33 -26.71 -22.96
N LEU A 130 9.42 -26.18 -22.38
CA LEU A 130 9.37 -25.44 -21.13
C LEU A 130 9.13 -23.96 -21.41
N THR A 131 7.88 -23.54 -21.24
CA THR A 131 7.46 -22.14 -21.28
C THR A 131 7.01 -21.68 -19.90
N LYS A 132 7.21 -20.40 -19.59
CA LYS A 132 6.79 -19.78 -18.33
C LYS A 132 6.20 -18.40 -18.61
N GLN A 133 5.15 -18.06 -17.88
CA GLN A 133 4.68 -16.67 -17.80
C GLN A 133 5.41 -16.00 -16.65
N VAL A 134 6.07 -14.87 -16.93
CA VAL A 134 6.87 -14.14 -15.95
C VAL A 134 6.47 -12.68 -15.97
N THR A 135 6.20 -12.13 -14.80
CA THR A 135 6.05 -10.69 -14.60
C THR A 135 7.36 -10.13 -14.10
N VAL A 136 7.80 -9.02 -14.70
CA VAL A 136 9.07 -8.40 -14.33
C VAL A 136 8.93 -7.72 -12.97
N ASP A 137 9.47 -8.36 -11.94
CA ASP A 137 9.50 -7.83 -10.57
C ASP A 137 10.78 -7.02 -10.35
N PHE A 138 10.63 -5.70 -10.38
CA PHE A 138 11.71 -4.78 -10.02
C PHE A 138 11.87 -4.70 -8.49
N HIS A 139 12.82 -5.46 -7.95
CA HIS A 139 13.41 -5.15 -6.65
C HIS A 139 14.77 -4.50 -6.92
N THR A 140 14.89 -3.22 -6.59
CA THR A 140 16.17 -2.54 -6.48
C THR A 140 16.95 -3.24 -5.36
N ASN A 141 17.91 -4.08 -5.71
CA ASN A 141 18.97 -4.43 -4.77
C ASN A 141 19.82 -3.17 -4.62
N ILE A 142 19.64 -2.46 -3.51
CA ILE A 142 20.64 -1.56 -2.96
C ILE A 142 21.55 -2.42 -2.09
#